data_AF-A0A958KL75-F1
#
_entry.id   AF-A0A958KL75-F1
#
_cell.length_a   1.000
_cell.length_b   1.000
_cell.length_c   1.000
_cell.angle_alpha   90.00
_cell.angle_beta   90.00
_cell.angle_gamma   90.00
#
_symmetry.space_group_name_H-M   'P 1'
#
loop_
_entity.id
_entity.type
_entity.pdbx_description
1 polymer ?
#
loop_
_entity_poly.entity_id
_entity_poly.type
_entity_poly.pdbx_seq_one_letter_code
_entity_poly.pdbx_strand_id
1 'polypeptide(L)'
;MAKPRRFEQISSALLAALMLCSCSAGVGAFSFTAAGNHRRNAEQLKSDGKYEEAIVEYEKHIAERAAASSKFPGENPSFYYIMIGDLQLEQEKPQEALESYLKAQTDGVMSEFIIDRIRQVSSYYETRENYDAAIELLHKYRDLDPLVFDWDIDRLHKKTVRQEVQEDSFVIDVPEPPTETQ
;
A
#
# COMPACT_ATOMS: atom_id res chain seq x y z
N MET A 1 20.87 -9.63 80.74
CA MET A 1 19.82 -8.85 80.05
C MET A 1 20.42 -8.14 78.84
N ALA A 2 19.79 -8.34 77.68
CA ALA A 2 19.76 -7.54 76.44
C ALA A 2 21.06 -7.09 75.73
N LYS A 3 21.22 -7.58 74.49
CA LYS A 3 22.07 -7.07 73.40
C LYS A 3 21.27 -6.02 72.58
N PRO A 4 21.93 -5.01 71.98
CA PRO A 4 21.86 -4.88 70.51
C PRO A 4 23.18 -4.37 69.90
N ARG A 5 23.80 -5.06 68.93
CA ARG A 5 23.67 -4.89 67.46
C ARG A 5 23.63 -3.42 66.99
N ARG A 6 24.75 -2.93 66.45
CA ARG A 6 24.88 -1.81 65.49
C ARG A 6 25.66 -2.40 64.31
N PHE A 7 25.07 -2.70 63.14
CA PHE A 7 24.67 -1.80 62.05
C PHE A 7 25.80 -0.85 61.61
N GLU A 8 26.80 -1.41 60.92
CA GLU A 8 27.64 -0.69 59.97
C GLU A 8 26.90 -0.73 58.62
N GLN A 9 26.22 0.36 58.24
CA GLN A 9 26.73 1.46 57.42
C GLN A 9 27.01 1.05 55.96
N ILE A 10 25.89 1.02 55.23
CA ILE A 10 25.66 1.39 53.83
C ILE A 10 26.85 2.14 53.22
N SER A 11 27.60 1.44 52.36
CA SER A 11 28.60 2.02 51.48
C SER A 11 28.12 1.84 50.04
N SER A 12 27.53 2.88 49.45
CA SER A 12 27.40 3.12 47.99
C SER A 12 26.36 4.21 47.67
N ALA A 13 26.55 5.40 48.24
CA ALA A 13 25.90 6.62 47.76
C ALA A 13 26.98 7.71 47.65
N LEU A 14 27.84 7.57 46.64
CA LEU A 14 28.82 8.59 46.28
C LEU A 14 28.67 8.89 44.78
N LEU A 15 28.50 10.18 44.50
CA LEU A 15 28.59 10.84 43.19
C LEU A 15 27.40 10.69 42.23
N ALA A 16 26.30 11.35 42.61
CA ALA A 16 25.58 12.18 41.65
C ALA A 16 26.37 13.49 41.44
N ALA A 17 27.10 13.61 40.32
CA ALA A 17 27.49 14.89 39.71
C ALA A 17 28.35 14.64 38.46
N LEU A 18 27.70 14.44 37.31
CA LEU A 18 28.27 14.75 36.00
C LEU A 18 27.10 14.98 35.04
N MET A 19 26.44 16.13 35.25
CA MET A 19 25.68 16.84 34.22
C MET A 19 26.69 17.28 33.15
N LEU A 20 27.03 16.37 32.23
CA LEU A 20 27.64 16.74 30.97
C LEU A 20 26.53 17.31 30.11
N CYS A 21 26.60 18.64 30.01
CA CYS A 21 26.01 19.47 28.98
C CYS A 21 26.39 18.90 27.60
N SER A 22 25.62 17.93 27.12
CA SER A 22 25.64 17.52 25.72
C SER A 22 24.89 18.58 24.94
N CYS A 23 25.58 19.68 24.63
CA CYS A 23 25.33 20.43 23.41
C CYS A 23 25.64 19.51 22.22
N SER A 24 24.76 18.54 22.00
CA SER A 24 24.56 17.96 20.69
C SER A 24 23.91 19.07 19.89
N ALA A 25 24.74 19.97 19.34
CA ALA A 25 24.41 20.60 18.09
C ALA A 25 24.16 19.43 17.13
N GLY A 26 22.91 18.97 17.09
CA GLY A 26 22.41 18.15 16.02
C GLY A 26 22.61 19.00 14.80
N VAL A 27 23.75 18.79 14.15
CA VAL A 27 23.89 18.98 12.72
C VAL A 27 22.89 17.98 12.16
N GLY A 28 21.62 18.38 12.16
CA GLY A 28 20.66 17.82 11.25
C GLY A 28 21.32 18.02 9.91
N ALA A 29 21.75 16.91 9.31
CA ALA A 29 22.05 16.87 7.91
C ALA A 29 20.75 17.30 7.22
N PHE A 30 20.58 18.61 7.09
CA PHE A 30 19.81 19.20 6.03
C PHE A 30 20.57 18.76 4.79
N SER A 31 20.19 17.58 4.31
CA SER A 31 20.46 17.18 2.95
C SER A 31 19.81 18.24 2.11
N PHE A 32 20.58 19.29 1.79
CA PHE A 32 20.28 20.20 0.71
C PHE A 32 20.48 19.37 -0.56
N THR A 33 19.53 18.47 -0.82
CA THR A 33 19.40 17.82 -2.11
C THR A 33 19.21 18.97 -3.09
N ALA A 34 20.13 19.08 -4.04
CA ALA A 34 20.05 20.05 -5.11
C ALA A 34 18.61 20.06 -5.64
N ALA A 35 17.95 21.21 -5.58
CA ALA A 35 16.60 21.36 -6.06
C ALA A 35 16.52 20.83 -7.50
N GLY A 36 15.59 19.90 -7.73
CA GLY A 36 15.09 19.60 -9.07
C GLY A 36 15.73 18.40 -9.75
N ASN A 37 15.37 17.18 -9.30
CA ASN A 37 14.81 16.19 -10.23
C ASN A 37 14.11 14.99 -9.55
N HIS A 38 13.39 15.20 -8.44
CA HIS A 38 12.75 14.09 -7.70
C HIS A 38 11.90 13.16 -8.58
N ARG A 39 11.17 13.71 -9.56
CA ARG A 39 10.48 12.90 -10.57
C ARG A 39 11.42 11.96 -11.32
N ARG A 40 12.52 12.48 -11.88
CA ARG A 40 13.47 11.67 -12.65
C ARG A 40 14.15 10.62 -11.78
N ASN A 41 14.45 10.96 -10.53
CA ASN A 41 14.99 9.99 -9.57
C ASN A 41 13.98 8.87 -9.31
N ALA A 42 12.71 9.21 -9.08
CA ALA A 42 11.64 8.24 -8.89
C ALA A 42 11.51 7.28 -10.09
N GLU A 43 11.53 7.80 -11.32
CA GLU A 43 11.48 6.97 -12.54
C GLU A 43 12.69 6.04 -12.67
N GLN A 44 13.89 6.52 -12.33
CA GLN A 44 15.10 5.69 -12.35
C GLN A 44 15.02 4.60 -11.28
N LEU A 45 14.65 4.95 -10.05
CA LEU A 45 14.51 4.01 -8.94
C LEU A 45 13.43 2.95 -9.24
N LYS A 46 12.31 3.35 -9.84
CA LYS A 46 11.28 2.44 -10.36
C LYS A 46 11.88 1.47 -11.38
N SER A 47 12.63 1.99 -12.36
CA SER A 47 13.27 1.15 -13.39
C SER A 47 14.28 0.16 -12.81
N ASP A 48 14.92 0.53 -11.69
CA ASP A 48 15.85 -0.32 -10.94
C ASP A 48 15.15 -1.29 -9.97
N GLY A 49 13.81 -1.29 -9.90
CA GLY A 49 13.01 -2.13 -8.99
C GLY A 49 13.01 -1.67 -7.53
N LYS A 50 13.51 -0.46 -7.25
CA LYS A 50 13.60 0.11 -5.90
C LYS A 50 12.34 0.91 -5.56
N TYR A 51 11.23 0.20 -5.44
CA TYR A 51 9.90 0.81 -5.39
C TYR A 51 9.66 1.72 -4.19
N GLU A 52 10.08 1.34 -2.99
CA GLU A 52 9.90 2.19 -1.80
C GLU A 52 10.68 3.52 -1.91
N GLU A 53 11.90 3.47 -2.45
CA GLU A 53 12.71 4.67 -2.69
C GLU A 53 12.08 5.54 -3.78
N ALA A 54 11.50 4.92 -4.83
CA ALA A 54 10.79 5.62 -5.88
C ALA A 54 9.53 6.33 -5.36
N ILE A 55 8.75 5.68 -4.49
CA ILE A 55 7.57 6.26 -3.84
C ILE A 55 7.96 7.52 -3.06
N VAL A 56 9.01 7.44 -2.24
CA VAL A 56 9.51 8.59 -1.47
C VAL A 56 9.91 9.75 -2.38
N GLU A 57 10.56 9.47 -3.52
CA GLU A 57 10.92 10.51 -4.49
C GLU A 57 9.68 11.09 -5.21
N TYR A 58 8.65 10.29 -5.50
CA TYR A 58 7.38 10.82 -6.00
C TYR A 58 6.69 11.74 -4.97
N GLU A 59 6.65 11.35 -3.70
CA GLU A 59 6.06 12.19 -2.64
C GLU A 59 6.78 13.54 -2.50
N LYS A 60 8.11 13.54 -2.53
CA LYS A 60 8.91 14.78 -2.57
C LYS A 60 8.56 15.61 -3.79
N HIS A 61 8.45 14.99 -4.96
CA HIS A 61 8.07 15.69 -6.18
C HIS A 61 6.69 16.34 -6.09
N ILE A 62 5.69 15.62 -5.55
CA ILE A 62 4.34 16.13 -5.31
C ILE A 62 4.41 17.36 -4.39
N ALA A 63 5.11 17.26 -3.25
CA ALA A 63 5.24 18.34 -2.28
C ALA A 63 5.93 19.58 -2.88
N GLU A 64 7.03 19.39 -3.61
CA GLU A 64 7.75 20.48 -4.28
C GLU A 64 6.87 21.19 -5.30
N ARG A 65 6.20 20.43 -6.18
CA ARG A 65 5.31 21.02 -7.18
C ARG A 65 4.08 21.64 -6.54
N ALA A 66 3.58 21.11 -5.43
CA ALA A 66 2.50 21.71 -4.65
C ALA A 66 2.91 23.07 -4.03
N ALA A 67 4.18 23.24 -3.65
CA ALA A 67 4.69 24.49 -3.07
C ALA A 67 5.18 25.52 -4.12
N ALA A 68 5.45 25.09 -5.35
CA ALA A 68 6.02 25.94 -6.39
C ALA A 68 5.07 27.10 -6.79
N SER A 69 5.60 28.32 -6.85
CA SER A 69 4.88 29.50 -7.35
C SER A 69 4.78 29.53 -8.89
N SER A 70 5.63 28.75 -9.58
CA SER A 70 5.73 28.67 -11.04
C SER A 70 4.91 27.52 -11.64
N LYS A 71 3.75 27.20 -11.06
CA LYS A 71 2.87 26.16 -11.61
C LYS A 71 2.19 26.63 -12.88
N PHE A 72 2.11 25.73 -13.85
CA PHE A 72 1.30 26.00 -15.05
C PHE A 72 -0.19 25.91 -14.70
N PRO A 73 -1.05 26.75 -15.30
CA PRO A 73 -2.49 26.60 -15.15
C PRO A 73 -2.94 25.19 -15.56
N GLY A 74 -3.63 24.49 -14.65
CA GLY A 74 -4.08 23.12 -14.87
C GLY A 74 -3.09 22.02 -14.47
N GLU A 75 -1.90 22.37 -13.96
CA GLU A 75 -1.00 21.39 -13.37
C GLU A 75 -1.59 20.83 -12.06
N ASN A 76 -1.77 19.50 -12.00
CA ASN A 76 -2.14 18.79 -10.78
C ASN A 76 -1.04 17.79 -10.38
N PRO A 77 -0.15 18.15 -9.44
CA PRO A 77 0.90 17.25 -8.97
C PRO A 77 0.37 15.95 -8.33
N SER A 78 -0.87 15.96 -7.81
CA SER A 78 -1.46 14.75 -7.21
C SER A 78 -1.71 13.63 -8.22
N PHE A 79 -1.54 13.88 -9.53
CA PHE A 79 -1.47 12.83 -10.54
C PHE A 79 -0.40 11.77 -10.22
N TYR A 80 0.71 12.13 -9.56
CA TYR A 80 1.75 11.16 -9.19
C TYR A 80 1.32 10.19 -8.08
N TYR A 81 0.22 10.42 -7.38
CA TYR A 81 -0.36 9.37 -6.52
C TYR A 81 -0.84 8.15 -7.32
N ILE A 82 -1.16 8.31 -8.62
CA ILE A 82 -1.42 7.18 -9.50
C ILE A 82 -0.13 6.36 -9.69
N MET A 83 1.02 7.02 -9.91
CA MET A 83 2.28 6.29 -10.07
C MET A 83 2.68 5.56 -8.79
N ILE A 84 2.43 6.17 -7.62
CA ILE A 84 2.63 5.52 -6.32
C ILE A 84 1.73 4.30 -6.18
N GLY A 85 0.44 4.42 -6.52
CA GLY A 85 -0.49 3.30 -6.49
C GLY A 85 -0.10 2.15 -7.42
N ASP A 86 0.38 2.46 -8.63
CA ASP A 86 0.86 1.47 -9.60
C ASP A 86 2.03 0.67 -9.01
N LEU A 87 2.99 1.36 -8.35
CA LEU A 87 4.11 0.72 -7.66
C LEU A 87 3.66 -0.14 -6.48
N GLN A 88 2.71 0.33 -5.67
CA GLN A 88 2.17 -0.44 -4.56
C GLN A 88 1.47 -1.71 -5.05
N LEU A 89 0.76 -1.64 -6.17
CA LEU A 89 0.13 -2.82 -6.78
C LEU A 89 1.17 -3.83 -7.31
N GLU A 90 2.26 -3.34 -7.94
CA GLU A 90 3.42 -4.19 -8.31
C GLU A 90 4.07 -4.86 -7.10
N GLN A 91 3.94 -4.28 -5.91
CA GLN A 91 4.43 -4.82 -4.64
C GLN A 91 3.42 -5.70 -3.90
N GLU A 92 2.31 -6.11 -4.54
CA GLU A 92 1.27 -6.94 -3.94
C GLU A 92 0.54 -6.25 -2.77
N LYS A 93 0.44 -4.91 -2.82
CA LYS A 93 -0.21 -4.06 -1.81
C LYS A 93 -1.47 -3.38 -2.39
N PRO A 94 -2.55 -4.13 -2.68
CA PRO A 94 -3.71 -3.59 -3.39
C PRO A 94 -4.53 -2.59 -2.56
N GLN A 95 -4.53 -2.69 -1.23
CA GLN A 95 -5.21 -1.72 -0.36
C GLN A 95 -4.50 -0.38 -0.38
N GLU A 96 -3.19 -0.36 -0.21
CA GLU A 96 -2.37 0.85 -0.26
C GLU A 96 -2.44 1.50 -1.64
N ALA A 97 -2.42 0.68 -2.71
CA ALA A 97 -2.61 1.17 -4.08
C ALA A 97 -3.96 1.90 -4.23
N LEU A 98 -5.03 1.30 -3.73
CA LEU A 98 -6.36 1.88 -3.74
C LEU A 98 -6.43 3.20 -2.95
N GLU A 99 -5.80 3.27 -1.78
CA GLU A 99 -5.71 4.51 -0.99
C GLU A 99 -5.01 5.63 -1.77
N SER A 100 -3.91 5.31 -2.47
CA SER A 100 -3.19 6.28 -3.32
C SER A 100 -4.06 6.77 -4.48
N TYR A 101 -4.79 5.89 -5.16
CA TYR A 101 -5.70 6.30 -6.25
C TYR A 101 -6.81 7.21 -5.74
N LEU A 102 -7.44 6.88 -4.61
CA LEU A 102 -8.51 7.69 -4.02
C LEU A 102 -7.99 9.03 -3.49
N LYS A 103 -6.74 9.06 -3.01
CA LYS A 103 -6.06 10.31 -2.67
C LYS A 103 -5.87 11.19 -3.90
N ALA A 104 -5.43 10.62 -5.03
CA ALA A 104 -5.33 11.33 -6.30
C ALA A 104 -6.69 11.95 -6.68
N GLN A 105 -7.77 11.18 -6.57
CA GLN A 105 -9.14 11.65 -6.83
C GLN A 105 -9.55 12.80 -5.91
N THR A 106 -9.34 12.63 -4.61
CA THR A 106 -9.66 13.64 -3.58
C THR A 106 -8.92 14.94 -3.85
N ASP A 107 -7.69 14.85 -4.35
CA ASP A 107 -6.85 15.98 -4.70
C ASP A 107 -7.10 16.49 -6.15
N GLY A 108 -8.22 16.11 -6.76
CA GLY A 108 -8.74 16.69 -8.01
C GLY A 108 -8.21 16.05 -9.30
N VAL A 109 -7.68 14.84 -9.24
CA VAL A 109 -7.42 14.05 -10.45
C VAL A 109 -8.75 13.52 -11.01
N MET A 110 -8.91 13.61 -12.33
CA MET A 110 -10.14 13.23 -13.03
C MET A 110 -10.53 11.77 -12.77
N SER A 111 -11.82 11.54 -12.52
CA SER A 111 -12.37 10.22 -12.17
C SER A 111 -12.10 9.14 -13.23
N GLU A 112 -11.99 9.51 -14.50
CA GLU A 112 -11.68 8.60 -15.61
C GLU A 112 -10.35 7.86 -15.37
N PHE A 113 -9.33 8.54 -14.85
CA PHE A 113 -8.07 7.90 -14.49
C PHE A 113 -8.21 6.96 -13.29
N ILE A 114 -9.14 7.26 -12.38
CA ILE A 114 -9.36 6.51 -11.13
C ILE A 114 -10.18 5.25 -11.40
N ILE A 115 -11.17 5.32 -12.29
CA ILE A 115 -11.98 4.17 -12.73
C ILE A 115 -11.07 3.08 -13.26
N ASP A 116 -10.15 3.41 -14.19
CA ASP A 116 -9.20 2.45 -14.74
C ASP A 116 -8.32 1.80 -13.66
N ARG A 117 -7.94 2.55 -12.62
CA ARG A 117 -7.12 2.05 -11.52
C ARG A 117 -7.88 1.16 -10.54
N ILE A 118 -9.14 1.47 -10.24
CA ILE A 118 -10.02 0.57 -9.47
C ILE A 118 -10.20 -0.75 -10.22
N ARG A 119 -10.36 -0.71 -11.55
CA ARG A 119 -10.44 -1.93 -12.37
C ARG A 119 -9.15 -2.75 -12.33
N GLN A 120 -7.98 -2.11 -12.29
CA GLN A 120 -6.71 -2.82 -12.11
C GLN A 120 -6.62 -3.53 -10.76
N VAL A 121 -7.06 -2.90 -9.67
CA VAL A 121 -7.13 -3.54 -8.35
C VAL A 121 -8.15 -4.69 -8.36
N SER A 122 -9.29 -4.52 -9.03
CA SER A 122 -10.25 -5.62 -9.23
C SER A 122 -9.62 -6.79 -10.00
N SER A 123 -8.85 -6.51 -11.07
CA SER A 123 -8.13 -7.54 -11.82
C SER A 123 -7.05 -8.23 -10.99
N TYR A 124 -6.41 -7.51 -10.07
CA TYR A 124 -5.47 -8.12 -9.12
C TYR A 124 -6.15 -9.20 -8.25
N TYR A 125 -7.35 -8.93 -7.74
CA TYR A 125 -8.13 -9.95 -6.99
C TYR A 125 -8.61 -11.07 -7.91
N GLU A 126 -9.08 -10.74 -9.12
CA GLU A 126 -9.56 -11.70 -10.11
C GLU A 126 -8.49 -12.71 -10.52
N THR A 127 -7.24 -12.28 -10.72
CA THR A 127 -6.11 -13.16 -11.08
C THR A 127 -5.72 -14.14 -9.98
N ARG A 128 -6.19 -13.92 -8.75
CA ARG A 128 -6.04 -14.80 -7.59
C ARG A 128 -7.32 -15.56 -7.27
N GLU A 129 -8.28 -15.57 -8.20
CA GLU A 129 -9.59 -16.21 -8.08
C GLU A 129 -10.40 -15.72 -6.87
N ASN A 130 -10.04 -14.55 -6.31
CA ASN A 130 -10.80 -13.90 -5.25
C ASN A 130 -11.88 -13.02 -5.87
N TYR A 131 -12.87 -13.66 -6.49
CA TYR A 131 -13.93 -12.97 -7.21
C TYR A 131 -14.83 -12.15 -6.27
N ASP A 132 -15.04 -12.61 -5.04
CA ASP A 132 -15.85 -11.89 -4.05
C ASP A 132 -15.23 -10.53 -3.70
N ALA A 133 -13.92 -10.49 -3.41
CA ALA A 133 -13.24 -9.22 -3.12
C ALA A 133 -13.23 -8.28 -4.35
N ALA A 134 -13.07 -8.84 -5.55
CA ALA A 134 -13.16 -8.07 -6.79
C ALA A 134 -14.57 -7.45 -6.97
N ILE A 135 -15.63 -8.24 -6.78
CA ILE A 135 -17.02 -7.80 -6.91
C ILE A 135 -17.38 -6.77 -5.83
N GLU A 136 -17.00 -7.01 -4.58
CA GLU A 136 -17.23 -6.07 -3.47
C GLU A 136 -16.58 -4.71 -3.75
N LEU A 137 -15.33 -4.72 -4.23
CA LEU A 137 -14.61 -3.52 -4.62
C LEU A 137 -15.36 -2.72 -5.70
N LEU A 138 -15.79 -3.40 -6.76
CA LEU A 138 -16.50 -2.75 -7.87
C LEU A 138 -17.87 -2.21 -7.42
N HIS A 139 -18.59 -2.94 -6.57
CA HIS A 139 -19.83 -2.44 -5.98
C HIS A 139 -19.59 -1.19 -5.12
N LYS A 140 -18.53 -1.19 -4.31
CA LYS A 140 -18.20 -0.06 -3.42
C LYS A 140 -17.99 1.25 -4.18
N TYR A 141 -17.40 1.19 -5.38
CA TYR A 141 -17.12 2.37 -6.19
C TYR A 141 -18.03 2.50 -7.42
N ARG A 142 -19.12 1.74 -7.46
CA ARG A 142 -20.05 1.65 -8.61
C ARG A 142 -20.50 3.01 -9.13
N ASP A 143 -20.69 3.98 -8.25
CA ASP A 143 -21.22 5.30 -8.60
C ASP A 143 -20.27 6.16 -9.45
N LEU A 144 -18.97 5.80 -9.57
CA LEU A 144 -18.05 6.52 -10.46
C LEU A 144 -18.36 6.29 -11.93
N ASP A 145 -18.67 5.04 -12.29
CA ASP A 145 -19.16 4.66 -13.62
C ASP A 145 -19.97 3.36 -13.51
N PRO A 146 -21.29 3.46 -13.33
CA PRO A 146 -22.15 2.28 -13.17
C PRO A 146 -22.11 1.36 -14.38
N LEU A 147 -21.96 1.90 -15.59
CA LEU A 147 -21.98 1.10 -16.81
C LEU A 147 -20.75 0.19 -16.91
N VAL A 148 -19.57 0.77 -16.68
CA VAL A 148 -18.32 0.01 -16.73
C VAL A 148 -18.26 -1.03 -15.60
N PHE A 149 -18.63 -0.64 -14.38
CA PHE A 149 -18.55 -1.53 -13.23
C PHE A 149 -19.62 -2.63 -13.24
N ASP A 150 -20.85 -2.37 -13.68
CA ASP A 150 -21.87 -3.42 -13.81
C ASP A 150 -21.46 -4.51 -14.80
N TRP A 151 -20.80 -4.11 -15.91
CA TRP A 151 -20.29 -5.06 -16.88
C TRP A 151 -19.21 -5.97 -16.27
N ASP A 152 -18.27 -5.40 -15.51
CA ASP A 152 -17.22 -6.18 -14.84
C ASP A 152 -17.78 -7.07 -13.72
N ILE A 153 -18.76 -6.60 -12.96
CA ILE A 153 -19.44 -7.38 -11.92
C ILE A 153 -20.18 -8.58 -12.52
N ASP A 154 -20.97 -8.39 -13.58
CA ASP A 154 -21.67 -9.50 -14.28
C ASP A 154 -20.67 -10.53 -14.85
N ARG A 155 -19.56 -10.05 -15.42
CA ARG A 155 -18.46 -10.90 -15.90
C ARG A 155 -17.85 -11.74 -14.79
N LEU A 156 -17.63 -11.17 -13.60
CA LEU A 156 -17.05 -11.85 -12.44
C LEU A 156 -18.02 -12.86 -11.81
N HIS A 157 -19.30 -12.52 -11.65
CA HIS A 157 -20.31 -13.48 -11.15
C HIS A 157 -20.36 -14.75 -12.01
N LYS A 158 -20.26 -14.61 -13.35
CA LYS A 158 -20.19 -15.76 -14.26
C LYS A 158 -18.95 -16.62 -14.05
N LYS A 159 -17.85 -16.07 -13.54
CA LYS A 159 -16.65 -16.84 -13.18
C LYS A 159 -16.85 -17.59 -11.87
N THR A 160 -17.43 -16.97 -10.85
CA THR A 160 -17.77 -17.62 -9.57
C THR A 160 -18.60 -18.88 -9.80
N VAL A 161 -19.70 -18.78 -10.56
CA VAL A 161 -20.57 -19.93 -10.86
C VAL A 161 -19.83 -21.06 -11.60
N ARG A 162 -18.91 -20.73 -12.50
CA ARG A 162 -18.13 -21.75 -13.22
C ARG A 162 -17.15 -22.49 -12.30
N GLN A 163 -16.56 -21.78 -11.34
CA GLN A 163 -15.65 -22.37 -10.36
C GLN A 163 -16.39 -23.37 -9.47
N GLU A 164 -17.54 -22.98 -8.93
CA GLU A 164 -18.39 -23.88 -8.10
C GLU A 164 -18.74 -25.17 -8.83
N VAL A 165 -19.17 -25.08 -10.10
CA VAL A 165 -19.50 -26.27 -10.92
C VAL A 165 -18.28 -27.15 -11.15
N GLN A 166 -17.10 -26.56 -11.33
CA GLN A 166 -15.86 -27.32 -11.54
C GLN A 166 -15.42 -28.04 -10.27
N GLU A 167 -15.52 -27.39 -9.11
CA GLU A 167 -15.20 -27.97 -7.81
C GLU A 167 -16.13 -29.15 -7.48
N ASP A 168 -17.43 -29.03 -7.73
CA ASP A 168 -18.41 -30.10 -7.51
C ASP A 168 -18.19 -31.31 -8.43
N SER A 169 -17.71 -31.09 -9.67
CA SER A 169 -17.47 -32.15 -10.64
C SER A 169 -16.31 -33.10 -10.27
N PHE A 170 -15.44 -32.69 -9.34
CA PHE A 170 -14.28 -33.47 -8.91
C PHE A 170 -14.60 -34.48 -7.78
N VAL A 171 -15.80 -34.44 -7.19
CA VAL A 171 -16.12 -35.17 -5.94
C VAL A 171 -16.83 -36.51 -6.17
N ILE A 172 -16.95 -37.01 -7.41
CA ILE A 172 -17.57 -38.31 -7.66
C ILE A 172 -16.51 -39.40 -7.80
N ASP A 173 -15.88 -39.79 -6.69
CA ASP A 173 -15.15 -41.05 -6.59
C ASP A 173 -16.19 -42.18 -6.42
N VAL A 174 -16.79 -42.62 -7.53
CA VAL A 174 -17.70 -43.77 -7.51
C VAL A 174 -16.86 -44.99 -7.17
N PRO A 175 -17.04 -45.64 -6.00
CA PRO A 175 -16.30 -46.85 -5.70
C PRO A 175 -16.59 -47.89 -6.78
N GLU A 176 -15.52 -48.49 -7.34
CA GLU A 176 -15.68 -49.57 -8.32
C GLU A 176 -16.58 -50.65 -7.73
N PRO A 177 -17.60 -51.13 -8.48
CA PRO A 177 -18.45 -52.20 -8.00
C PRO A 177 -17.57 -53.44 -7.71
N PRO A 178 -17.84 -54.16 -6.60
CA PRO A 178 -17.04 -55.31 -6.23
C PRO A 178 -17.04 -56.33 -7.38
N THR A 179 -15.84 -56.72 -7.82
CA THR A 179 -15.67 -57.72 -8.87
C THR A 179 -16.21 -59.05 -8.33
N GLU A 180 -17.34 -59.52 -8.86
CA GLU A 180 -17.80 -60.89 -8.59
C GLU A 180 -16.79 -61.87 -9.23
N THR A 181 -15.89 -62.40 -8.41
CA THR A 181 -15.09 -63.59 -8.75
C THR A 181 -16.04 -64.78 -8.90
N GLN A 182 -16.18 -65.25 -10.15
CA GLN A 182 -16.83 -66.51 -10.50
C GLN A 182 -15.97 -67.72 -10.11
#